data_AF-A0A9W8U0N2-F1
#
_entry.id   AF-A0A9W8U0N2-F1
#
_cell.length_a   1.000
_cell.length_b   1.000
_cell.length_c   1.000
_cell.angle_alpha   90.00
_cell.angle_beta   90.00
_cell.angle_gamma   90.00
#
_symmetry.space_group_name_H-M   'P 1'
#
loop_
_entity.id
_entity.type
_entity.pdbx_description
1 polymer ?
#
loop_
_entity_poly.entity_id
_entity_poly.type
_entity_poly.pdbx_seq_one_letter_code
_entity_poly.pdbx_strand_id
1 'polypeptide(L)'
;MSDGFLPRLRRGQPYDASFDRPDRVRRTHANPEIIATLKRLSVLSRLQRNKEILDSNAQRRLHHIRDPTAQISDVESIISIETSELDIIRSDSITFDLYKPFMDPLTIAELKRRNEEDWKKECEDRRRVSGESNQDNNGNPTVSTITRPQTFTLEPDITLIRQDPTQPAPLFFPTVLKLTAKYTKFIPLNFFTDKNLSFINTQINDIKITHEVDKPYILLIPDITSRIQASALAGPASESSMSYVKWLNASDNFIEFEASRFDRGHESSRVKFLSQHFTFFSQQNDAEELFQFWRPTEEHLRRNHVELNTDFDGLLYAMKWTEVKASSYAEATFHRLSNGNLYQGHSNSSYYNHSSTDTTSSAPIAYNQNYSQRGRRGGRRIRRKVFILVTNAPDTQLSYILEPLIAIKKRKIRERLFG
;
A
#
# COMPACT_ATOMS: atom_id res chain seq x y z
N MET A 1 45.33 -35.94 2.00
CA MET A 1 44.78 -34.68 1.46
C MET A 1 43.53 -35.04 0.69
N SER A 2 42.40 -35.01 1.38
CA SER A 2 41.09 -35.38 0.85
C SER A 2 40.34 -34.09 0.54
N ASP A 3 40.17 -33.80 -0.75
CA ASP A 3 39.37 -32.69 -1.26
C ASP A 3 37.92 -32.88 -0.82
N GLY A 4 37.57 -32.19 0.27
CA GLY A 4 36.20 -32.08 0.75
C GLY A 4 35.41 -31.20 -0.19
N PHE A 5 34.65 -31.85 -1.10
CA PHE A 5 33.59 -31.22 -1.85
C PHE A 5 32.56 -30.62 -0.89
N LEU A 6 32.68 -29.31 -0.61
CA LEU A 6 31.61 -28.55 0.01
C LEU A 6 30.37 -28.59 -0.92
N PRO A 7 29.16 -28.88 -0.40
CA PRO A 7 27.96 -28.88 -1.22
C PRO A 7 27.76 -27.50 -1.84
N ARG A 8 27.62 -27.45 -3.17
CA ARG A 8 27.31 -26.22 -3.91
C ARG A 8 26.14 -25.50 -3.23
N LEU A 9 26.43 -24.32 -2.70
CA LEU A 9 25.46 -23.34 -2.19
C LEU A 9 24.31 -23.20 -3.19
N ARG A 10 23.10 -23.59 -2.80
CA ARG A 10 21.90 -23.29 -3.58
C ARG A 10 21.62 -21.79 -3.41
N ARG A 11 21.92 -21.00 -4.46
CA ARG A 11 21.72 -19.55 -4.47
C ARG A 11 20.25 -19.23 -4.19
N GLY A 12 19.99 -18.36 -3.22
CA GLY A 12 18.67 -17.77 -2.96
C GLY A 12 17.86 -18.35 -1.79
N GLN A 13 18.46 -19.09 -0.86
CA GLN A 13 17.80 -19.41 0.42
C GLN A 13 18.65 -18.97 1.61
N PRO A 14 18.04 -18.49 2.71
CA PRO A 14 18.76 -18.21 3.95
C PRO A 14 19.50 -19.46 4.42
N TYR A 15 20.83 -19.38 4.50
CA TYR A 15 21.66 -20.44 5.06
C TYR A 15 21.42 -20.50 6.57
N ASP A 16 21.02 -21.67 7.06
CA ASP A 16 20.84 -21.96 8.48
C ASP A 16 21.83 -23.07 8.86
N ALA A 17 22.79 -22.74 9.72
CA ALA A 17 23.83 -23.66 10.19
C ALA A 17 23.27 -24.88 10.94
N SER A 18 21.99 -24.86 11.35
CA SER A 18 21.32 -26.04 11.89
C SER A 18 21.02 -27.13 10.85
N PHE A 19 21.16 -26.82 9.56
CA PHE A 19 21.07 -27.80 8.47
C PHE A 19 22.28 -28.74 8.37
N ASP A 20 23.41 -28.39 9.00
CA ASP A 20 24.67 -29.13 8.88
C ASP A 20 24.90 -30.16 10.01
N ARG A 21 23.87 -30.49 10.80
CA ARG A 21 23.96 -31.57 11.78
C ARG A 21 24.01 -32.93 11.05
N PRO A 22 25.09 -33.73 11.22
CA PRO A 22 25.25 -35.00 10.51
C PRO A 22 24.13 -36.01 10.81
N ASP A 23 23.50 -35.90 11.98
CA ASP A 23 22.44 -36.82 12.44
C ASP A 23 21.01 -36.33 12.12
N ARG A 24 20.87 -35.29 11.29
CA ARG A 24 19.55 -34.71 10.97
C ARG A 24 18.74 -35.62 10.06
N VAL A 25 17.66 -36.19 10.58
CA VAL A 25 16.65 -36.88 9.78
C VAL A 25 15.67 -35.86 9.20
N ARG A 26 15.49 -35.86 7.87
CA ARG A 26 14.49 -35.00 7.22
C ARG A 26 13.09 -35.45 7.63
N ARG A 27 12.43 -34.71 8.53
CA ARG A 27 11.03 -34.98 8.91
C ARG A 27 10.04 -34.62 7.80
N THR A 28 10.25 -33.48 7.15
CA THR A 28 9.45 -33.13 5.98
C THR A 28 10.04 -33.77 4.73
N HIS A 29 9.18 -34.50 4.01
CA HIS A 29 9.46 -35.09 2.69
C HIS A 29 10.36 -36.34 2.67
N ALA A 30 10.32 -37.18 3.72
CA ALA A 30 11.01 -38.48 3.68
C ALA A 30 10.44 -39.44 2.61
N ASN A 31 9.15 -39.31 2.28
CA ASN A 31 8.49 -40.12 1.26
C ASN A 31 8.59 -39.43 -0.13
N PRO A 32 9.14 -40.10 -1.16
CA PRO A 32 9.23 -39.56 -2.53
C PRO A 32 7.86 -39.17 -3.13
N GLU A 33 6.78 -39.84 -2.76
CA GLU A 33 5.43 -39.49 -3.22
C GLU A 33 4.96 -38.14 -2.68
N ILE A 34 5.33 -37.83 -1.44
CA ILE A 34 5.02 -36.54 -0.81
C ILE A 34 5.85 -35.44 -1.48
N ILE A 35 7.12 -35.69 -1.80
CA ILE A 35 7.95 -34.75 -2.59
C ILE A 35 7.27 -34.46 -3.93
N ALA A 36 6.85 -35.50 -4.66
CA ALA A 36 6.20 -35.35 -5.96
C ALA A 36 4.90 -34.54 -5.85
N THR A 37 4.09 -34.80 -4.83
CA THR A 37 2.85 -34.06 -4.57
C THR A 37 3.11 -32.59 -4.27
N LEU A 38 4.12 -32.29 -3.44
CA LEU A 38 4.46 -30.91 -3.09
C LEU A 38 5.08 -30.15 -4.25
N LYS A 39 5.82 -30.80 -5.13
CA LYS A 39 6.32 -30.20 -6.37
C LYS A 39 5.20 -29.83 -7.35
N ARG A 40 4.09 -30.57 -7.35
CA ARG A 40 2.91 -30.28 -8.19
C ARG A 40 2.10 -29.08 -7.69
N LEU A 41 2.36 -28.58 -6.48
CA LEU A 41 1.70 -27.38 -5.98
C LEU A 41 2.15 -26.14 -6.75
N SER A 42 1.22 -25.19 -6.89
CA SER A 42 1.55 -23.87 -7.44
C SER A 42 2.68 -23.22 -6.65
N VAL A 43 3.46 -22.38 -7.33
CA VAL A 43 4.59 -21.67 -6.70
C VAL A 43 4.10 -20.81 -5.53
N LEU A 44 2.92 -20.18 -5.66
CA LEU A 44 2.29 -19.40 -4.59
C LEU A 44 2.00 -20.26 -3.36
N SER A 45 1.37 -21.42 -3.55
CA SER A 45 1.05 -22.34 -2.45
C SER A 45 2.31 -22.85 -1.75
N ARG A 46 3.38 -23.12 -2.50
CA ARG A 46 4.68 -23.52 -1.91
C ARG A 46 5.31 -22.39 -1.11
N LEU A 47 5.27 -21.15 -1.60
CA LEU A 47 5.79 -19.99 -0.87
C LEU A 47 4.99 -19.70 0.41
N GLN A 48 3.66 -19.76 0.34
CA GLN A 48 2.79 -19.67 1.52
C GLN A 48 3.17 -20.71 2.57
N ARG A 49 3.32 -21.97 2.14
CA ARG A 49 3.71 -23.05 3.05
C ARG A 49 5.12 -22.86 3.62
N ASN A 50 6.06 -22.37 2.81
CA ASN A 50 7.40 -22.04 3.28
C ASN A 50 7.40 -20.93 4.34
N LYS A 51 6.55 -19.90 4.17
CA LYS A 51 6.39 -18.86 5.18
C LYS A 51 5.91 -19.45 6.52
N GLU A 52 4.87 -20.30 6.48
CA GLU A 52 4.37 -20.98 7.67
C GLU A 52 5.44 -21.84 8.36
N ILE A 53 6.24 -22.56 7.57
CA ILE A 53 7.36 -23.37 8.07
C ILE A 53 8.42 -22.49 8.74
N LEU A 54 8.79 -21.37 8.11
CA LEU A 54 9.76 -20.42 8.66
C LEU A 54 9.27 -19.80 9.96
N ASP A 55 8.01 -19.37 10.01
CA ASP A 55 7.40 -18.79 11.22
C ASP A 55 7.33 -19.83 12.35
N SER A 56 6.93 -21.06 12.05
CA SER A 56 6.88 -22.15 13.03
C SER A 56 8.26 -22.51 13.56
N ASN A 57 9.26 -22.62 12.67
CA ASN A 57 10.65 -22.87 13.05
C ASN A 57 11.22 -21.73 13.90
N ALA A 58 10.90 -20.47 13.58
CA ALA A 58 11.30 -19.32 14.39
C ALA A 58 10.72 -19.39 15.81
N GLN A 59 9.43 -19.75 15.96
CA GLN A 59 8.81 -19.93 17.27
C GLN A 59 9.45 -21.07 18.07
N ARG A 60 9.77 -22.19 17.42
CA ARG A 60 10.47 -23.32 18.07
C ARG A 60 11.85 -22.89 18.58
N ARG A 61 12.60 -22.11 17.80
CA ARG A 61 13.90 -21.55 18.23
C ARG A 61 13.74 -20.62 19.43
N LEU A 62 12.75 -19.73 19.41
CA LEU A 62 12.47 -18.84 20.55
C LEU A 62 12.10 -19.61 21.81
N HIS A 63 11.34 -20.69 21.69
CA HIS A 63 11.01 -21.57 22.81
C HIS A 63 12.26 -22.23 23.38
N HIS A 64 13.14 -22.76 22.53
CA HIS A 64 14.40 -23.38 22.96
C HIS A 64 15.36 -22.40 23.65
N ILE A 65 15.42 -21.14 23.20
CA ILE A 65 16.21 -20.10 23.88
C ILE A 65 15.67 -19.88 25.31
N ARG A 66 14.37 -20.02 25.53
CA ARG A 66 13.72 -19.86 26.84
C ARG A 66 13.85 -21.08 27.75
N ASP A 67 13.92 -22.27 27.18
CA ASP A 67 14.13 -23.53 27.90
C ASP A 67 15.12 -24.42 27.13
N PRO A 68 16.43 -24.31 27.43
CA PRO A 68 17.47 -25.10 26.78
C PRO A 68 17.41 -26.59 27.08
N THR A 69 16.62 -27.00 28.09
CA THR A 69 16.48 -28.41 28.48
C THR A 69 15.36 -29.13 27.72
N ALA A 70 14.52 -28.37 27.02
CA ALA A 70 13.48 -28.93 26.16
C ALA A 70 14.11 -29.65 24.96
N GLN A 71 13.73 -30.92 24.78
CA GLN A 71 14.18 -31.75 23.66
C GLN A 71 13.83 -31.07 22.32
N ILE A 72 14.85 -30.75 21.51
CA ILE A 72 14.67 -30.06 20.23
C ILE A 72 13.89 -30.97 19.28
N SER A 73 12.64 -30.62 18.97
CA SER A 73 11.95 -31.20 17.82
C SER A 73 12.62 -30.70 16.54
N ASP A 74 12.91 -31.60 15.60
CA ASP A 74 13.57 -31.26 14.34
C ASP A 74 12.85 -30.11 13.60
N VAL A 75 13.64 -29.16 13.08
CA VAL A 75 13.14 -28.07 12.24
C VAL A 75 12.63 -28.59 10.90
N GLU A 76 11.47 -28.09 10.49
CA GLU A 76 10.87 -28.46 9.21
C GLU A 76 11.68 -27.86 8.07
N SER A 77 11.96 -28.67 7.04
CA SER A 77 12.61 -28.19 5.81
C SER A 77 11.60 -27.45 4.94
N ILE A 78 12.05 -26.37 4.32
CA ILE A 78 11.28 -25.62 3.32
C ILE A 78 11.22 -26.39 1.99
N ILE A 79 10.12 -26.19 1.27
CA ILE A 79 9.89 -26.74 -0.07
C ILE A 79 10.74 -25.93 -1.06
N SER A 80 11.53 -26.61 -1.89
CA SER A 80 12.36 -25.95 -2.89
C SER A 80 11.50 -25.27 -3.97
N ILE A 81 11.87 -24.03 -4.31
CA ILE A 81 11.39 -23.31 -5.49
C ILE A 81 12.53 -23.33 -6.51
N GLU A 82 12.24 -23.66 -7.77
CA GLU A 82 13.25 -23.72 -8.82
C GLU A 82 13.65 -22.31 -9.27
N THR A 83 14.88 -22.15 -9.76
CA THR A 83 15.37 -20.83 -10.18
C THR A 83 14.58 -20.27 -11.36
N SER A 84 14.15 -21.12 -12.29
CA SER A 84 13.25 -20.75 -13.41
C SER A 84 11.92 -20.18 -12.92
N GLU A 85 11.35 -20.74 -11.85
CA GLU A 85 10.11 -20.26 -11.24
C GLU A 85 10.29 -18.88 -10.59
N LEU A 86 11.44 -18.68 -9.93
CA LEU A 86 11.82 -17.37 -9.39
C LEU A 86 12.04 -16.33 -10.50
N ASP A 87 12.59 -16.73 -11.64
CA ASP A 87 12.78 -15.84 -12.79
C ASP A 87 11.45 -15.41 -13.43
N ILE A 88 10.44 -16.30 -13.45
CA ILE A 88 9.07 -15.94 -13.87
C ILE A 88 8.47 -14.90 -12.92
N ILE A 89 8.56 -15.13 -11.60
CA ILE A 89 8.05 -14.17 -10.60
C ILE A 89 8.76 -12.83 -10.72
N ARG A 90 10.07 -12.85 -11.00
CA ARG A 90 10.91 -11.67 -11.14
C ARG A 90 10.57 -10.84 -12.37
N SER A 91 10.20 -11.48 -13.48
CA SER A 91 9.99 -10.83 -14.78
C SER A 91 8.67 -10.06 -14.87
N ASP A 92 7.66 -10.43 -14.09
CA ASP A 92 6.36 -9.75 -14.05
C ASP A 92 6.16 -9.01 -12.72
N SER A 93 6.05 -7.68 -12.79
CA SER A 93 5.84 -6.82 -11.61
C SER A 93 4.57 -7.18 -10.84
N ILE A 94 3.49 -7.58 -11.52
CA ILE A 94 2.21 -7.90 -10.87
C ILE A 94 2.36 -9.21 -10.09
N THR A 95 2.95 -10.23 -10.72
CA THR A 95 3.28 -11.49 -10.07
C THR A 95 4.26 -11.28 -8.91
N PHE A 96 5.27 -10.44 -9.06
CA PHE A 96 6.21 -10.14 -7.98
C PHE A 96 5.49 -9.58 -6.74
N ASP A 97 4.65 -8.57 -6.90
CA ASP A 97 3.94 -7.94 -5.78
C ASP A 97 2.94 -8.88 -5.10
N LEU A 98 2.30 -9.77 -5.86
CA LEU A 98 1.41 -10.80 -5.31
C LEU A 98 2.16 -11.83 -4.44
N TYR A 99 3.39 -12.18 -4.81
CA TYR A 99 4.16 -13.25 -4.17
C TYR A 99 5.08 -12.74 -3.04
N LYS A 100 5.46 -11.47 -3.10
CA LYS A 100 6.34 -10.77 -2.15
C LYS A 100 5.98 -10.96 -0.67
N PRO A 101 4.70 -10.95 -0.22
CA PRO A 101 4.36 -11.15 1.20
C PRO A 101 4.77 -12.52 1.75
N PHE A 102 5.00 -13.51 0.88
CA PHE A 102 5.32 -14.88 1.23
C PHE A 102 6.81 -15.22 1.11
N MET A 103 7.62 -14.28 0.62
CA MET A 103 9.07 -14.44 0.51
C MET A 103 9.79 -13.90 1.75
N ASP A 104 10.97 -14.46 2.04
CA ASP A 104 11.84 -13.90 3.06
C ASP A 104 12.59 -12.65 2.54
N PRO A 105 13.03 -11.75 3.44
CA PRO A 105 13.70 -10.51 3.04
C PRO A 105 14.97 -10.72 2.20
N LEU A 106 15.72 -11.81 2.41
CA LEU A 106 16.95 -12.07 1.67
C LEU A 106 16.65 -12.51 0.23
N THR A 107 15.63 -13.35 0.03
CA THR A 107 15.14 -13.69 -1.31
C THR A 107 14.67 -12.44 -2.05
N ILE A 108 13.92 -11.55 -1.40
CA ILE A 108 13.48 -10.29 -2.01
C ILE A 108 14.68 -9.41 -2.41
N ALA A 109 15.68 -9.30 -1.53
CA ALA A 109 16.89 -8.52 -1.81
C ALA A 109 17.69 -9.11 -3.00
N GLU A 110 17.83 -10.43 -3.07
CA GLU A 110 18.52 -11.11 -4.18
C GLU A 110 17.79 -10.91 -5.52
N LEU A 111 16.46 -11.00 -5.54
CA LEU A 111 15.68 -10.76 -6.76
C LEU A 111 15.82 -9.32 -7.25
N LYS A 112 15.81 -8.34 -6.34
CA LYS A 112 16.06 -6.93 -6.66
C LYS A 112 17.47 -6.72 -7.21
N ARG A 113 18.49 -7.30 -6.56
CA ARG A 113 19.88 -7.24 -6.98
C ARG A 113 20.05 -7.78 -8.41
N ARG A 114 19.41 -8.91 -8.73
CA ARG A 114 19.42 -9.47 -10.10
C ARG A 114 18.74 -8.57 -11.12
N ASN A 115 17.62 -7.94 -10.79
CA ASN A 115 16.98 -6.97 -11.68
C ASN A 115 17.90 -5.78 -11.98
N GLU A 116 18.64 -5.31 -10.99
CA GLU A 116 19.64 -4.25 -11.18
C GLU A 116 20.83 -4.71 -12.04
N GLU A 117 21.27 -5.96 -11.89
CA GLU A 117 22.35 -6.54 -12.72
C GLU A 117 21.93 -6.73 -14.17
N ASP A 118 20.73 -7.27 -14.41
CA ASP A 118 20.18 -7.43 -15.76
C ASP A 118 20.02 -6.07 -16.43
N TRP A 119 19.51 -5.07 -15.70
CA TRP A 119 19.42 -3.70 -16.18
C TRP A 119 20.80 -3.12 -16.55
N LYS A 120 21.81 -3.31 -15.68
CA LYS A 120 23.19 -2.86 -15.96
C LYS A 120 23.77 -3.55 -17.19
N LYS A 121 23.54 -4.86 -17.34
CA LYS A 121 24.02 -5.64 -18.47
C LYS A 121 23.34 -5.20 -19.77
N GLU A 122 22.02 -4.99 -19.74
CA GLU A 122 21.28 -4.45 -20.88
C GLU A 122 21.78 -3.04 -21.26
N CYS A 123 22.06 -2.18 -20.29
CA CYS A 123 22.68 -0.87 -20.54
C CYS A 123 24.07 -0.99 -21.21
N GLU A 124 24.88 -1.96 -20.78
CA GLU A 124 26.22 -2.20 -21.31
C GLU A 124 26.18 -2.82 -22.72
N ASP A 125 25.26 -3.76 -22.96
CA ASP A 125 25.06 -4.37 -24.28
C ASP A 125 24.56 -3.32 -25.29
N ARG A 126 23.67 -2.40 -24.89
CA ARG A 126 23.24 -1.25 -25.70
C ARG A 126 24.40 -0.31 -26.08
N ARG A 127 25.40 -0.14 -25.19
CA ARG A 127 26.61 0.66 -25.49
C ARG A 127 27.50 0.01 -26.54
N ARG A 128 27.61 -1.32 -26.52
CA ARG A 128 28.41 -2.07 -27.49
C ARG A 128 27.80 -2.05 -28.89
N VAL A 129 26.48 -2.15 -28.98
CA VAL A 129 25.75 -2.10 -30.27
C VAL A 129 25.77 -0.69 -30.89
N SER A 130 25.84 0.37 -30.08
CA SER A 130 25.93 1.76 -30.58
C SER A 130 27.37 2.23 -30.90
N GLY A 131 28.37 1.35 -30.71
CA GLY A 131 29.80 1.68 -30.87
C GLY A 131 30.38 1.39 -32.27
N GLU A 132 29.60 0.87 -33.20
CA GLU A 132 30.05 0.63 -34.58
C GLU A 132 29.57 1.74 -35.53
N SER A 133 30.55 2.37 -36.19
CA SER A 133 30.48 3.43 -37.21
C SER A 133 30.39 4.89 -36.72
N ASN A 134 31.52 5.40 -36.24
CA ASN A 134 32.07 6.68 -36.74
C ASN A 134 33.60 6.58 -36.69
N GLN A 135 34.17 6.06 -37.78
CA GLN A 135 35.58 6.26 -38.10
C GLN A 135 35.69 7.51 -38.97
N ASP A 136 36.22 8.56 -38.39
CA ASP A 136 36.60 9.77 -39.11
C ASP A 136 38.00 9.53 -39.70
N ASN A 137 38.17 9.83 -40.98
CA ASN A 137 39.35 9.54 -41.81
C ASN A 137 40.68 10.23 -41.41
N ASN A 138 40.83 10.75 -40.19
CA ASN A 138 41.99 11.58 -39.82
C ASN A 138 42.77 11.12 -38.57
N GLY A 139 42.75 9.81 -38.27
CA GLY A 139 43.89 9.11 -37.63
C GLY A 139 44.49 9.72 -36.36
N ASN A 140 43.76 10.49 -35.57
CA ASN A 140 44.25 11.09 -34.34
C ASN A 140 43.44 10.57 -33.13
N PRO A 141 44.10 9.99 -32.11
CA PRO A 141 43.43 9.52 -30.91
C PRO A 141 43.09 10.72 -30.02
N THR A 142 41.86 11.20 -30.09
CA THR A 142 41.35 12.17 -29.11
C THR A 142 41.04 11.43 -27.82
N VAL A 143 41.82 11.71 -26.78
CA VAL A 143 41.59 11.28 -25.40
C VAL A 143 40.14 11.58 -25.02
N SER A 144 39.36 10.51 -24.87
CA SER A 144 37.94 10.55 -24.52
C SER A 144 37.79 11.05 -23.09
N THR A 145 37.69 12.38 -22.99
CA THR A 145 37.13 13.04 -21.83
C THR A 145 35.76 12.44 -21.57
N ILE A 146 35.53 12.02 -20.34
CA ILE A 146 34.31 11.38 -19.85
C ILE A 146 33.09 12.24 -20.24
N THR A 147 32.48 11.93 -21.37
CA THR A 147 31.18 12.49 -21.74
C THR A 147 30.16 11.78 -20.87
N ARG A 148 29.69 12.49 -19.84
CA ARG A 148 28.47 12.17 -19.11
C ARG A 148 27.40 11.71 -20.11
N PRO A 149 26.53 10.73 -19.76
CA PRO A 149 25.46 10.32 -20.66
C PRO A 149 24.69 11.57 -21.08
N GLN A 150 24.59 11.80 -22.39
CA GLN A 150 23.70 12.80 -22.94
C GLN A 150 22.30 12.48 -22.40
N THR A 151 21.89 13.20 -21.36
CA THR A 151 20.50 13.54 -21.14
C THR A 151 20.03 14.16 -22.44
N PHE A 152 19.29 13.39 -23.24
CA PHE A 152 18.55 13.92 -24.38
C PHE A 152 17.45 14.81 -23.80
N THR A 153 17.82 16.06 -23.53
CA THR A 153 16.89 17.15 -23.26
C THR A 153 16.10 17.36 -24.54
N LEU A 154 14.81 17.00 -24.52
CA LEU A 154 13.88 17.40 -25.57
C LEU A 154 13.97 18.93 -25.68
N GLU A 155 14.19 19.47 -26.88
CA GLU A 155 13.99 20.91 -27.07
C GLU A 155 12.53 21.22 -26.74
N PRO A 156 12.27 22.17 -25.84
CA PRO A 156 10.93 22.41 -25.40
C PRO A 156 10.15 23.10 -26.52
N ASP A 157 8.95 22.61 -26.80
CA ASP A 157 7.94 23.32 -27.59
C ASP A 157 7.35 24.45 -26.73
N ILE A 158 8.21 25.37 -26.27
CA ILE A 158 7.78 26.59 -25.55
C ILE A 158 7.51 27.63 -26.61
N THR A 159 6.24 27.74 -27.00
CA THR A 159 5.77 28.97 -27.62
C THR A 159 5.81 30.07 -26.56
N LEU A 160 6.73 31.03 -26.71
CA LEU A 160 6.75 32.22 -25.85
C LEU A 160 5.52 33.07 -26.15
N ILE A 161 4.45 32.88 -25.39
CA ILE A 161 3.24 33.69 -25.50
C ILE A 161 3.46 34.98 -24.71
N ARG A 162 3.25 36.14 -25.34
CA ARG A 162 3.27 37.44 -24.64
C ARG A 162 2.12 37.47 -23.65
N GLN A 163 2.42 37.32 -22.35
CA GLN A 163 1.42 37.30 -21.30
C GLN A 163 0.88 38.71 -21.03
N ASP A 164 -0.43 38.87 -21.09
CA ASP A 164 -1.12 40.05 -20.56
C ASP A 164 -1.05 40.00 -19.02
N PRO A 165 -0.45 40.99 -18.33
CA PRO A 165 -0.33 40.99 -16.88
C PRO A 165 -1.69 41.09 -16.16
N THR A 166 -2.77 41.40 -16.87
CA THR A 166 -4.13 41.46 -16.33
C THR A 166 -4.87 40.12 -16.41
N GLN A 167 -4.32 39.13 -17.12
CA GLN A 167 -4.92 37.80 -17.24
C GLN A 167 -4.14 36.75 -16.42
N PRO A 168 -4.84 35.78 -15.82
CA PRO A 168 -4.19 34.66 -15.17
C PRO A 168 -3.29 33.93 -16.17
N ALA A 169 -2.14 33.42 -15.68
CA ALA A 169 -1.21 32.69 -16.54
C ALA A 169 -1.93 31.51 -17.20
N PRO A 170 -1.85 31.35 -18.52
CA PRO A 170 -2.52 30.25 -19.20
C PRO A 170 -1.95 28.92 -18.70
N LEU A 171 -2.84 27.97 -18.43
CA LEU A 171 -2.45 26.61 -18.08
C LEU A 171 -1.73 25.96 -19.27
N PHE A 172 -0.45 25.66 -19.09
CA PHE A 172 0.35 24.99 -20.10
C PHE A 172 0.63 23.55 -19.70
N PHE A 173 0.20 22.62 -20.55
CA PHE A 173 0.45 21.18 -20.39
C PHE A 173 1.45 20.70 -21.44
N PRO A 174 2.68 20.36 -21.04
CA PRO A 174 3.70 19.92 -21.99
C PRO A 174 3.28 18.68 -22.76
N THR A 175 3.62 18.64 -24.06
CA THR A 175 3.32 17.49 -24.94
C THR A 175 3.86 16.18 -24.39
N VAL A 176 5.07 16.19 -23.81
CA VAL A 176 5.67 15.00 -23.20
C VAL A 176 4.89 14.52 -21.95
N LEU A 177 4.24 15.41 -21.20
CA LEU A 177 3.37 15.04 -20.08
C LEU A 177 2.08 14.40 -20.59
N LYS A 178 1.47 14.93 -21.66
CA LYS A 178 0.31 14.32 -22.33
C LYS A 178 0.65 12.93 -22.89
N LEU A 179 1.84 12.79 -23.47
CA LEU A 179 2.34 11.52 -23.97
C LEU A 179 2.57 10.51 -22.84
N THR A 180 3.16 10.97 -21.73
CA THR A 180 3.34 10.16 -20.52
C THR A 180 2.00 9.58 -20.06
N ALA A 181 0.95 10.41 -19.99
CA ALA A 181 -0.40 9.98 -19.59
C ALA A 181 -1.03 8.93 -20.52
N LYS A 182 -0.57 8.80 -21.77
CA LYS A 182 -1.04 7.77 -22.71
C LYS A 182 -0.49 6.39 -22.36
N TYR A 183 0.73 6.32 -21.84
CA TYR A 183 1.44 5.07 -21.58
C TYR A 183 1.53 4.71 -20.10
N THR A 184 1.32 5.67 -19.20
CA THR A 184 1.23 5.41 -17.75
C THR A 184 -0.21 5.21 -17.34
N LYS A 185 -0.47 4.16 -16.55
CA LYS A 185 -1.81 3.88 -16.01
C LYS A 185 -2.33 4.97 -15.07
N PHE A 186 -1.45 5.74 -14.42
CA PHE A 186 -1.89 6.72 -13.43
C PHE A 186 -0.89 7.87 -13.33
N ILE A 187 -1.38 9.10 -13.43
CA ILE A 187 -0.64 10.31 -13.05
C ILE A 187 -1.22 10.83 -11.73
N PRO A 188 -0.40 11.05 -10.69
CA PRO A 188 -0.86 11.58 -9.41
C PRO A 188 -1.56 12.93 -9.55
N LEU A 189 -2.69 13.11 -8.85
CA LEU A 189 -3.47 14.35 -8.92
C LEU A 189 -2.67 15.55 -8.42
N ASN A 190 -1.79 15.36 -7.43
CA ASN A 190 -0.98 16.46 -6.89
C ASN A 190 -0.06 17.10 -7.93
N PHE A 191 0.27 16.43 -9.04
CA PHE A 191 1.06 17.02 -10.12
C PHE A 191 0.34 18.21 -10.77
N PHE A 192 -0.99 18.25 -10.68
CA PHE A 192 -1.85 19.25 -11.31
C PHE A 192 -2.13 20.47 -10.42
N THR A 193 -1.51 20.59 -9.24
CA THR A 193 -1.51 21.88 -8.53
C THR A 193 -0.71 22.92 -9.31
N ASP A 194 -1.11 24.19 -9.28
CA ASP A 194 -0.42 25.27 -10.04
C ASP A 194 1.10 25.28 -9.79
N LYS A 195 1.51 25.11 -8.52
CA LYS A 195 2.93 25.05 -8.14
C LYS A 195 3.65 23.85 -8.74
N ASN A 196 3.03 22.67 -8.73
CA ASN A 196 3.66 21.47 -9.30
C ASN A 196 3.70 21.51 -10.82
N LEU A 197 2.66 22.03 -11.48
CA LEU A 197 2.68 22.24 -12.93
C LEU A 197 3.77 23.24 -13.33
N SER A 198 3.86 24.39 -12.63
CA SER A 198 4.93 25.36 -12.87
C SER A 198 6.31 24.75 -12.66
N PHE A 199 6.49 23.95 -11.61
CA PHE A 199 7.74 23.25 -11.34
C PHE A 199 8.08 22.24 -12.44
N ILE A 200 7.13 21.39 -12.84
CA ILE A 200 7.30 20.40 -13.91
C ILE A 200 7.67 21.11 -15.21
N ASN A 201 6.97 22.18 -15.58
CA ASN A 201 7.24 22.95 -16.81
C ASN A 201 8.64 23.56 -16.80
N THR A 202 9.09 24.06 -15.66
CA THR A 202 10.43 24.66 -15.52
C THR A 202 11.55 23.62 -15.56
N GLN A 203 11.28 22.41 -15.04
CA GLN A 203 12.28 21.36 -14.87
C GLN A 203 12.20 20.27 -15.93
N ILE A 204 11.36 20.44 -16.96
CA ILE A 204 10.95 19.35 -17.83
C ILE A 204 12.11 18.67 -18.56
N ASN A 205 13.13 19.45 -18.92
CA ASN A 205 14.32 18.98 -19.60
C ASN A 205 15.22 18.15 -18.68
N ASP A 206 15.17 18.39 -17.37
CA ASP A 206 16.00 17.69 -16.39
C ASP A 206 15.33 16.43 -15.84
N ILE A 207 14.02 16.24 -16.10
CA ILE A 207 13.27 15.06 -15.67
C ILE A 207 13.72 13.84 -16.47
N LYS A 208 13.99 12.74 -15.77
CA LYS A 208 14.38 11.49 -16.44
C LYS A 208 13.26 11.00 -17.36
N ILE A 209 13.65 10.58 -18.55
CA ILE A 209 12.78 9.91 -19.51
C ILE A 209 13.02 8.41 -19.51
N THR A 210 11.94 7.65 -19.66
CA THR A 210 11.97 6.20 -19.87
C THR A 210 11.71 5.92 -21.34
N HIS A 211 12.40 4.91 -21.87
CA HIS A 211 12.19 4.37 -23.20
C HIS A 211 12.09 2.85 -23.10
N GLU A 212 10.95 2.31 -23.51
CA GLU A 212 10.76 0.88 -23.78
C GLU A 212 10.80 0.68 -25.29
N VAL A 213 11.23 -0.50 -25.75
CA VAL A 213 11.21 -0.85 -27.18
C VAL A 213 9.80 -0.63 -27.73
N ASP A 214 9.70 0.06 -28.86
CA ASP A 214 8.46 0.46 -29.55
C ASP A 214 7.55 1.48 -28.80
N LYS A 215 8.04 2.12 -27.73
CA LYS A 215 7.32 3.23 -27.07
C LYS A 215 8.07 4.55 -27.20
N PRO A 216 7.37 5.67 -27.39
CA PRO A 216 8.03 6.96 -27.42
C PRO A 216 8.56 7.31 -26.02
N TYR A 217 9.52 8.24 -25.97
CA TYR A 217 10.07 8.75 -24.71
C TYR A 217 8.97 9.37 -23.85
N ILE A 218 8.83 8.89 -22.61
CA ILE A 218 7.89 9.40 -21.61
C ILE A 218 8.62 9.81 -20.35
N LEU A 219 8.04 10.72 -19.57
CA LEU A 219 8.60 11.11 -18.28
C LEU A 219 8.48 9.97 -17.27
N LEU A 220 9.53 9.77 -16.47
CA LEU A 220 9.53 8.79 -15.39
C LEU A 220 8.81 9.38 -14.16
N ILE A 221 7.56 8.97 -13.93
CA ILE A 221 6.72 9.45 -12.81
C ILE A 221 7.44 9.39 -11.44
N PRO A 222 8.14 8.30 -11.06
CA PRO A 222 8.92 8.29 -9.82
C PRO A 222 10.00 9.39 -9.71
N ASP A 223 10.62 9.79 -10.83
CA ASP A 223 11.62 10.86 -10.84
C ASP A 223 10.95 12.22 -10.60
N ILE A 224 9.80 12.48 -11.24
CA ILE A 224 8.99 13.68 -11.00
C ILE A 224 8.58 13.77 -9.53
N THR A 225 8.00 12.70 -8.98
CA THR A 225 7.58 12.65 -7.57
C THR A 225 8.74 12.94 -6.63
N SER A 226 9.90 12.33 -6.86
CA SER A 226 11.09 12.53 -6.03
C SER A 226 11.58 13.98 -6.08
N ARG A 227 11.53 14.62 -7.27
CA ARG A 227 11.94 16.02 -7.45
C ARG A 227 10.98 16.99 -6.80
N ILE A 228 9.67 16.77 -6.93
CA ILE A 228 8.64 17.56 -6.22
C ILE A 228 8.88 17.45 -4.71
N GLN A 229 9.11 16.23 -4.20
CA GLN A 229 9.35 16.00 -2.78
C GLN A 229 10.62 16.69 -2.27
N ALA A 230 11.67 16.77 -3.10
CA ALA A 230 12.95 17.39 -2.72
C ALA A 230 12.98 18.92 -2.87
N SER A 231 12.00 19.53 -3.54
CA SER A 231 12.04 20.95 -3.92
C SER A 231 11.19 21.81 -2.99
N ALA A 232 11.80 22.86 -2.42
CA ALA A 232 11.08 23.90 -1.68
C ALA A 232 10.21 24.79 -2.58
N LEU A 233 10.47 24.80 -3.89
CA LEU A 233 9.71 25.58 -4.88
C LEU A 233 8.46 24.84 -5.38
N ALA A 234 8.37 23.54 -5.12
CA ALA A 234 7.26 22.72 -5.53
C ALA A 234 6.06 22.83 -4.56
N GLY A 235 4.93 22.30 -5.00
CA GLY A 235 3.71 22.14 -4.23
C GLY A 235 3.72 20.88 -3.35
N PRO A 236 2.54 20.34 -3.01
CA PRO A 236 2.42 19.14 -2.20
C PRO A 236 3.13 17.92 -2.83
N ALA A 237 3.91 17.21 -2.02
CA ALA A 237 4.68 16.04 -2.44
C ALA A 237 3.81 14.81 -2.75
N SER A 238 2.65 14.72 -2.11
CA SER A 238 1.69 13.64 -2.28
C SER A 238 0.26 14.16 -2.25
N GLU A 239 -0.68 13.37 -2.79
CA GLU A 239 -2.11 13.64 -2.64
C GLU A 239 -2.53 13.71 -1.16
N SER A 240 -1.89 12.90 -0.31
CA SER A 240 -2.14 12.88 1.14
C SER A 240 -1.71 14.16 1.88
N SER A 241 -0.82 14.96 1.28
CA SER A 241 -0.32 16.23 1.82
C SER A 241 -1.07 17.47 1.28
N MET A 242 -2.02 17.27 0.35
CA MET A 242 -2.82 18.37 -0.19
C MET A 242 -3.85 18.84 0.84
N SER A 243 -4.18 20.14 0.79
CA SER A 243 -5.37 20.71 1.45
C SER A 243 -6.57 20.66 0.49
N TYR A 244 -7.78 20.86 1.00
CA TYR A 244 -9.00 20.89 0.20
C TYR A 244 -8.93 21.90 -0.96
N VAL A 245 -8.51 23.13 -0.68
CA VAL A 245 -8.34 24.19 -1.70
C VAL A 245 -7.36 23.78 -2.80
N LYS A 246 -6.25 23.12 -2.42
CA LYS A 246 -5.27 22.64 -3.41
C LYS A 246 -5.81 21.47 -4.23
N TRP A 247 -6.65 20.63 -3.63
CA TRP A 247 -7.32 19.55 -4.32
C TRP A 247 -8.33 20.08 -5.35
N LEU A 248 -9.11 21.13 -5.02
CA LEU A 248 -10.01 21.79 -5.98
C LEU A 248 -9.25 22.36 -7.18
N ASN A 249 -8.18 23.10 -6.92
CA ASN A 249 -7.32 23.62 -7.99
C ASN A 249 -6.72 22.49 -8.84
N ALA A 250 -6.23 21.42 -8.20
CA ALA A 250 -5.68 20.29 -8.91
C ALA A 250 -6.72 19.51 -9.73
N SER A 251 -7.96 19.38 -9.24
CA SER A 251 -9.04 18.71 -9.96
C SER A 251 -9.43 19.47 -11.22
N ASP A 252 -9.55 20.79 -11.14
CA ASP A 252 -9.90 21.63 -12.30
C ASP A 252 -8.80 21.55 -13.36
N ASN A 253 -7.54 21.72 -12.94
CA ASN A 253 -6.39 21.59 -13.84
C ASN A 253 -6.27 20.19 -14.44
N PHE A 254 -6.65 19.14 -13.70
CA PHE A 254 -6.61 17.77 -14.19
C PHE A 254 -7.71 17.48 -15.22
N ILE A 255 -8.92 18.05 -15.05
CA ILE A 255 -9.99 18.02 -16.05
C ILE A 255 -9.51 18.69 -17.34
N GLU A 256 -8.95 19.90 -17.26
CA GLU A 256 -8.45 20.62 -18.43
C GLU A 256 -7.30 19.88 -19.12
N PHE A 257 -6.41 19.26 -18.34
CA PHE A 257 -5.36 18.40 -18.89
C PHE A 257 -5.96 17.25 -19.70
N GLU A 258 -6.91 16.50 -19.13
CA GLU A 258 -7.55 15.38 -19.79
C GLU A 258 -8.35 15.82 -21.02
N ALA A 259 -9.06 16.94 -20.95
CA ALA A 259 -9.74 17.53 -22.12
C ALA A 259 -8.74 17.85 -23.24
N SER A 260 -7.58 18.43 -22.91
CA SER A 260 -6.56 18.77 -23.90
C SER A 260 -5.85 17.58 -24.56
N ARG A 261 -6.15 16.34 -24.13
CA ARG A 261 -5.59 15.10 -24.71
C ARG A 261 -6.47 14.46 -25.78
N PHE A 262 -7.76 14.80 -25.82
CA PHE A 262 -8.72 14.18 -26.74
C PHE A 262 -9.25 15.22 -27.73
N ASP A 263 -9.44 14.81 -28.98
CA ASP A 263 -10.01 15.70 -30.02
C ASP A 263 -11.43 16.19 -29.66
N ARG A 264 -12.17 15.37 -28.89
CA ARG A 264 -13.50 15.72 -28.37
C ARG A 264 -13.46 16.64 -27.15
N GLY A 265 -12.28 16.94 -26.61
CA GLY A 265 -12.14 17.81 -25.44
C GLY A 265 -13.00 17.38 -24.25
N HIS A 266 -13.75 18.34 -23.75
CA HIS A 266 -14.73 18.20 -22.66
C HIS A 266 -15.88 17.23 -22.98
N GLU A 267 -16.12 16.91 -24.26
CA GLU A 267 -17.15 15.95 -24.66
C GLU A 267 -16.70 14.49 -24.56
N SER A 268 -15.44 14.23 -24.24
CA SER A 268 -14.95 12.86 -24.05
C SER A 268 -15.58 12.19 -22.80
N SER A 269 -15.86 10.89 -22.89
CA SER A 269 -16.47 10.13 -21.78
C SER A 269 -15.63 10.20 -20.49
N ARG A 270 -14.31 10.15 -20.65
CA ARG A 270 -13.36 10.28 -19.54
C ARG A 270 -13.46 11.63 -18.85
N VAL A 271 -13.53 12.72 -19.60
CA VAL A 271 -13.67 14.07 -19.01
C VAL A 271 -15.02 14.22 -18.34
N LYS A 272 -16.12 13.74 -18.96
CA LYS A 272 -17.44 13.74 -18.33
C LYS A 272 -17.46 12.99 -17.00
N PHE A 273 -16.84 11.81 -16.95
CA PHE A 273 -16.69 11.06 -15.71
C PHE A 273 -15.94 11.89 -14.66
N LEU A 274 -14.78 12.46 -15.00
CA LEU A 274 -13.96 13.23 -14.06
C LEU A 274 -14.72 14.46 -13.54
N SER A 275 -15.42 15.18 -14.41
CA SER A 275 -16.27 16.31 -14.02
C SER A 275 -17.35 15.89 -13.02
N GLN A 276 -18.07 14.80 -13.28
CA GLN A 276 -19.09 14.28 -12.36
C GLN A 276 -18.46 13.80 -11.03
N HIS A 277 -17.33 13.10 -11.11
CA HIS A 277 -16.59 12.58 -9.96
C HIS A 277 -16.14 13.69 -9.02
N PHE A 278 -15.42 14.69 -9.52
CA PHE A 278 -14.92 15.80 -8.70
C PHE A 278 -16.05 16.68 -8.19
N THR A 279 -17.05 16.97 -9.03
CA THR A 279 -18.24 17.75 -8.66
C THR A 279 -19.01 17.10 -7.51
N PHE A 280 -19.15 15.78 -7.51
CA PHE A 280 -19.82 15.08 -6.41
C PHE A 280 -19.17 15.39 -5.06
N PHE A 281 -17.83 15.30 -4.97
CA PHE A 281 -17.12 15.54 -3.71
C PHE A 281 -17.11 17.01 -3.31
N SER A 282 -16.94 17.94 -4.26
CA SER A 282 -16.87 19.38 -3.97
C SER A 282 -18.22 20.01 -3.61
N GLN A 283 -19.33 19.43 -4.06
CA GLN A 283 -20.68 19.95 -3.79
C GLN A 283 -21.29 19.45 -2.47
N GLN A 284 -20.58 18.65 -1.69
CA GLN A 284 -21.09 18.23 -0.38
C GLN A 284 -21.01 19.39 0.62
N ASN A 285 -22.07 19.60 1.41
CA ASN A 285 -22.13 20.70 2.39
C ASN A 285 -20.97 20.70 3.39
N ASP A 286 -20.46 19.50 3.70
CA ASP A 286 -19.36 19.23 4.62
C ASP A 286 -18.08 18.76 3.91
N ALA A 287 -17.92 19.09 2.62
CA ALA A 287 -16.77 18.69 1.81
C ALA A 287 -15.42 19.11 2.42
N GLU A 288 -15.27 20.37 2.79
CA GLU A 288 -14.01 20.88 3.33
C GLU A 288 -13.68 20.28 4.71
N GLU A 289 -14.66 20.26 5.61
CA GLU A 289 -14.51 19.72 6.98
C GLU A 289 -14.12 18.23 6.95
N LEU A 290 -14.74 17.46 6.06
CA LEU A 290 -14.53 16.03 5.94
C LEU A 290 -13.38 15.65 5.01
N PHE A 291 -12.63 16.61 4.46
CA PHE A 291 -11.65 16.37 3.40
C PHE A 291 -10.68 15.23 3.68
N GLN A 292 -10.13 15.19 4.90
CA GLN A 292 -9.18 14.15 5.30
C GLN A 292 -9.78 12.73 5.31
N PHE A 293 -11.10 12.62 5.48
CA PHE A 293 -11.81 11.34 5.58
C PHE A 293 -12.22 10.82 4.20
N TRP A 294 -12.70 11.67 3.30
CA TRP A 294 -13.18 11.21 1.99
C TRP A 294 -12.11 11.15 0.92
N ARG A 295 -11.02 11.93 1.02
CA ARG A 295 -9.96 11.93 -0.01
C ARG A 295 -9.43 10.53 -0.35
N PRO A 296 -9.15 9.62 0.60
CA PRO A 296 -8.73 8.25 0.25
C PRO A 296 -9.79 7.47 -0.55
N THR A 297 -11.07 7.76 -0.31
CA THR A 297 -12.18 7.14 -1.05
C THR A 297 -12.32 7.72 -2.45
N GLU A 298 -12.17 9.04 -2.60
CA GLU A 298 -12.08 9.70 -3.90
C GLU A 298 -10.96 9.11 -4.76
N GLU A 299 -9.73 9.10 -4.23
CA GLU A 299 -8.55 8.56 -4.91
C GLU A 299 -8.78 7.10 -5.37
N HIS A 300 -9.38 6.28 -4.52
CA HIS A 300 -9.71 4.89 -4.85
C HIS A 300 -10.72 4.79 -6.00
N LEU A 301 -11.83 5.56 -5.96
CA LEU A 301 -12.84 5.56 -7.02
C LEU A 301 -12.25 6.06 -8.35
N ARG A 302 -11.42 7.10 -8.30
CA ARG A 302 -10.72 7.64 -9.47
C ARG A 302 -9.78 6.60 -10.08
N ARG A 303 -9.00 5.89 -9.27
CA ARG A 303 -8.12 4.79 -9.74
C ARG A 303 -8.91 3.64 -10.35
N ASN A 304 -9.99 3.21 -9.71
CA ASN A 304 -10.85 2.16 -10.25
C ASN A 304 -11.40 2.52 -11.64
N HIS A 305 -11.79 3.78 -11.86
CA HIS A 305 -12.19 4.23 -13.19
C HIS A 305 -11.05 4.10 -14.21
N VAL A 306 -9.81 4.46 -13.86
CA VAL A 306 -8.70 4.33 -14.82
C VAL A 306 -8.37 2.87 -15.13
N GLU A 307 -8.51 1.97 -14.14
CA GLU A 307 -8.20 0.55 -14.32
C GLU A 307 -9.30 -0.22 -15.05
N LEU A 308 -10.57 0.09 -14.77
CA LEU A 308 -11.73 -0.69 -15.20
C LEU A 308 -12.65 0.06 -16.17
N ASN A 309 -12.38 1.34 -16.45
CA ASN A 309 -13.18 2.22 -17.28
C ASN A 309 -14.66 2.26 -16.85
N THR A 310 -14.91 2.41 -15.55
CA THR A 310 -16.26 2.43 -14.96
C THR A 310 -17.00 3.75 -15.21
N ASP A 311 -18.31 3.71 -15.39
CA ASP A 311 -19.13 4.92 -15.42
C ASP A 311 -19.32 5.53 -14.02
N PHE A 312 -19.80 6.78 -13.99
CA PHE A 312 -20.19 7.44 -12.75
C PHE A 312 -21.52 6.86 -12.23
N ASP A 313 -21.52 6.39 -10.98
CA ASP A 313 -22.70 5.86 -10.31
C ASP A 313 -23.03 6.70 -9.07
N GLY A 314 -24.06 7.55 -9.19
CA GLY A 314 -24.47 8.44 -8.10
C GLY A 314 -24.90 7.70 -6.82
N LEU A 315 -25.46 6.49 -6.93
CA LEU A 315 -25.85 5.70 -5.76
C LEU A 315 -24.63 5.16 -5.04
N LEU A 316 -23.65 4.63 -5.77
CA LEU A 316 -22.38 4.21 -5.19
C LEU A 316 -21.69 5.36 -4.45
N TYR A 317 -21.64 6.54 -5.06
CA TYR A 317 -21.00 7.72 -4.46
C TYR A 317 -21.74 8.20 -3.21
N ALA A 318 -23.08 8.25 -3.23
CA ALA A 318 -23.88 8.57 -2.05
C ALA A 318 -23.66 7.59 -0.89
N MET A 319 -23.54 6.29 -1.22
CA MET A 319 -23.24 5.25 -0.25
C MET A 319 -21.83 5.44 0.36
N LYS A 320 -20.84 5.71 -0.49
CA LYS A 320 -19.47 6.03 -0.05
C LYS A 320 -19.38 7.29 0.80
N TRP A 321 -20.13 8.32 0.46
CA TRP A 321 -20.22 9.52 1.27
C TRP A 321 -20.81 9.24 2.67
N THR A 322 -21.81 8.38 2.75
CA THR A 322 -22.38 7.94 4.03
C THR A 322 -21.35 7.19 4.88
N GLU A 323 -20.53 6.33 4.27
CA GLU A 323 -19.42 5.64 4.94
C GLU A 323 -18.37 6.63 5.49
N VAL A 324 -18.05 7.69 4.72
CA VAL A 324 -17.15 8.77 5.15
C VAL A 324 -17.70 9.47 6.40
N LYS A 325 -18.97 9.91 6.37
CA LYS A 325 -19.59 10.59 7.52
C LYS A 325 -19.57 9.70 8.77
N ALA A 326 -19.95 8.43 8.62
CA ALA A 326 -19.92 7.47 9.72
C ALA A 326 -18.50 7.30 10.30
N SER A 327 -17.48 7.27 9.45
CA SER A 327 -16.07 7.17 9.88
C SER A 327 -15.61 8.41 10.64
N SER A 328 -15.96 9.61 10.15
CA SER A 328 -15.68 10.87 10.85
C SER A 328 -16.31 10.94 12.24
N TYR A 329 -17.60 10.58 12.36
CA TYR A 329 -18.28 10.55 13.67
C TYR A 329 -17.66 9.54 14.64
N ALA A 330 -17.25 8.37 14.13
CA ALA A 330 -16.59 7.37 14.94
C ALA A 330 -15.25 7.88 15.49
N GLU A 331 -14.44 8.55 14.67
CA GLU A 331 -13.16 9.14 15.08
C GLU A 331 -13.36 10.29 16.09
N ALA A 332 -14.31 11.18 15.84
CA ALA A 332 -14.66 12.26 16.78
C ALA A 332 -15.13 11.70 18.14
N THR A 333 -15.91 10.61 18.13
CA THR A 333 -16.35 9.94 19.35
C THR A 333 -15.19 9.30 20.09
N PHE A 334 -14.29 8.63 19.36
CA PHE A 334 -13.08 8.02 19.93
C PHE A 334 -12.20 9.06 20.62
N HIS A 335 -11.96 10.21 19.99
CA HIS A 335 -11.18 11.31 20.59
C HIS A 335 -11.84 11.90 21.84
N ARG A 336 -13.17 12.01 21.88
CA ARG A 336 -13.89 12.45 23.09
C ARG A 336 -13.73 11.46 24.24
N LEU A 337 -13.82 10.16 23.96
CA LEU A 337 -13.66 9.11 24.96
C LEU A 337 -12.21 8.97 25.44
N SER A 338 -11.23 9.16 24.56
CA SER A 338 -9.81 9.11 24.94
C SER A 338 -9.41 10.28 25.83
N ASN A 339 -9.94 11.47 25.56
CA ASN A 339 -9.60 12.68 26.31
C ASN A 339 -10.44 12.84 27.59
N GLY A 340 -11.66 12.29 27.63
CA GLY A 340 -12.53 12.32 28.80
C GLY A 340 -12.05 11.47 29.99
N ASN A 341 -11.16 10.50 29.76
CA ASN A 341 -10.60 9.64 30.82
C ASN A 341 -9.39 10.25 31.57
N LEU A 342 -8.92 11.44 31.19
CA LEU A 342 -7.80 12.11 31.88
C LEU A 342 -8.23 13.08 33.00
N TYR A 343 -9.53 13.33 33.20
CA TYR A 343 -10.04 14.30 34.19
C TYR A 343 -10.97 13.70 35.28
N GLN A 344 -10.97 12.38 35.48
CA GLN A 344 -11.52 11.81 36.72
C GLN A 344 -10.41 11.62 37.77
N GLY A 345 -9.91 12.75 38.26
CA GLY A 345 -9.03 12.80 39.42
C GLY A 345 -9.53 13.86 40.40
N HIS A 346 -10.17 13.40 41.48
CA HIS A 346 -10.37 14.13 42.73
C HIS A 346 -11.41 15.27 42.72
N SER A 347 -12.68 14.92 42.59
CA SER A 347 -13.74 15.68 43.27
C SER A 347 -14.17 14.92 44.51
N ASN A 348 -13.67 15.37 45.66
CA ASN A 348 -14.15 14.99 46.99
C ASN A 348 -15.65 15.28 47.10
N SER A 349 -16.49 14.27 46.91
CA SER A 349 -17.92 14.33 47.22
C SER A 349 -18.10 14.12 48.72
N SER A 350 -17.93 15.20 49.47
CA SER A 350 -18.56 15.36 50.78
C SER A 350 -20.05 15.60 50.54
N TYR A 351 -20.89 14.59 50.82
CA TYR A 351 -22.32 14.81 51.01
C TYR A 351 -22.76 14.11 52.30
N TYR A 352 -23.45 14.93 53.10
CA TYR A 352 -23.92 14.70 54.44
C TYR A 352 -24.82 13.48 54.58
N ASN A 353 -24.57 12.71 55.64
CA ASN A 353 -25.50 11.78 56.26
C ASN A 353 -26.66 12.54 56.89
N HIS A 354 -27.90 12.18 56.53
CA HIS A 354 -29.04 12.28 57.43
C HIS A 354 -29.70 10.91 57.57
N SER A 355 -29.50 10.35 58.76
CA SER A 355 -30.17 9.16 59.28
C SER A 355 -31.57 9.52 59.78
N SER A 356 -32.53 8.62 59.57
CA SER A 356 -33.63 8.39 60.52
C SER A 356 -34.05 6.93 60.46
N THR A 357 -33.87 6.28 61.62
CA THR A 357 -34.68 5.21 62.23
C THR A 357 -35.06 4.00 61.38
N ASP A 358 -34.63 2.79 61.76
CA ASP A 358 -35.26 2.12 62.89
C ASP A 358 -34.48 0.89 63.37
N THR A 359 -34.90 0.42 64.54
CA THR A 359 -34.13 -0.23 65.58
C THR A 359 -34.39 -1.73 65.59
N THR A 360 -33.37 -2.59 65.73
CA THR A 360 -33.46 -3.82 66.56
C THR A 360 -32.10 -4.51 66.73
N SER A 361 -31.58 -4.41 67.96
CA SER A 361 -30.93 -5.46 68.78
C SER A 361 -30.42 -6.72 68.04
N SER A 362 -29.17 -7.18 68.14
CA SER A 362 -28.46 -7.55 69.37
C SER A 362 -27.00 -7.96 69.04
N ALA A 363 -26.07 -7.64 69.93
CA ALA A 363 -24.68 -8.15 69.98
C ALA A 363 -24.65 -9.55 70.66
N PRO A 364 -23.53 -10.33 70.77
CA PRO A 364 -22.13 -9.90 70.65
C PRO A 364 -21.08 -10.89 70.03
N ILE A 365 -19.90 -10.32 69.73
CA ILE A 365 -18.51 -10.84 69.85
C ILE A 365 -18.15 -12.24 69.28
N ALA A 366 -17.21 -12.30 68.32
CA ALA A 366 -15.97 -13.10 68.42
C ALA A 366 -15.03 -12.96 67.21
N TYR A 367 -13.75 -13.21 67.50
CA TYR A 367 -12.53 -13.09 66.71
C TYR A 367 -12.33 -14.12 65.57
N ASN A 368 -11.43 -13.73 64.65
CA ASN A 368 -10.32 -14.50 64.05
C ASN A 368 -10.44 -15.27 62.72
N GLN A 369 -9.39 -15.00 61.92
CA GLN A 369 -8.54 -15.89 61.10
C GLN A 369 -9.03 -16.45 59.74
N ASN A 370 -8.32 -15.98 58.71
CA ASN A 370 -7.59 -16.75 57.68
C ASN A 370 -8.08 -18.18 57.40
N TYR A 371 -8.50 -18.45 56.16
CA TYR A 371 -8.05 -19.64 55.42
C TYR A 371 -8.10 -19.44 53.90
N SER A 372 -7.01 -19.88 53.27
CA SER A 372 -6.82 -20.03 51.83
C SER A 372 -7.77 -21.10 51.27
N GLN A 373 -8.39 -20.84 50.11
CA GLN A 373 -8.90 -21.89 49.23
C GLN A 373 -8.61 -21.53 47.77
N ARG A 374 -7.67 -22.29 47.18
CA ARG A 374 -7.42 -22.40 45.75
C ARG A 374 -8.69 -22.92 45.06
N GLY A 375 -9.24 -22.16 44.13
CA GLY A 375 -10.26 -22.63 43.19
C GLY A 375 -9.77 -22.53 41.75
N ARG A 376 -9.22 -23.62 41.19
CA ARG A 376 -9.05 -23.76 39.74
C ARG A 376 -10.43 -23.95 39.11
N ARG A 377 -10.87 -23.00 38.27
CA ARG A 377 -11.96 -23.21 37.31
C ARG A 377 -11.44 -22.95 35.90
N GLY A 378 -11.24 -24.05 35.17
CA GLY A 378 -11.09 -24.03 33.72
C GLY A 378 -12.43 -23.70 33.07
N GLY A 379 -12.52 -22.51 32.48
CA GLY A 379 -13.65 -22.09 31.67
C GLY A 379 -13.19 -21.78 30.25
N ARG A 380 -13.59 -22.61 29.27
CA ARG A 380 -13.49 -22.28 27.85
C ARG A 380 -14.34 -21.03 27.59
N ARG A 381 -13.69 -19.87 27.45
CA ARG A 381 -14.33 -18.62 27.01
C ARG A 381 -14.63 -18.71 25.52
N ILE A 382 -15.87 -19.00 25.16
CA ILE A 382 -16.42 -18.60 23.86
C ILE A 382 -16.57 -17.08 23.93
N ARG A 383 -15.71 -16.34 23.23
CA ARG A 383 -15.84 -14.88 23.08
C ARG A 383 -17.06 -14.59 22.20
N ARG A 384 -18.25 -14.44 22.80
CA ARG A 384 -19.38 -13.78 22.14
C ARG A 384 -19.07 -12.28 22.11
N LYS A 385 -18.73 -11.75 20.93
CA LYS A 385 -18.71 -10.30 20.70
C LYS A 385 -20.16 -9.86 20.54
N VAL A 386 -20.71 -9.22 21.58
CA VAL A 386 -21.99 -8.52 21.52
C VAL A 386 -21.67 -7.09 21.10
N PHE A 387 -22.21 -6.64 19.97
CA PHE A 387 -22.17 -5.25 19.56
C PHE A 387 -23.48 -4.62 20.00
N ILE A 388 -23.41 -3.63 20.89
CA ILE A 388 -24.56 -2.81 21.29
C ILE A 388 -24.38 -1.47 20.57
N LEU A 389 -25.27 -1.20 19.61
CA LEU A 389 -25.39 0.09 18.95
C LEU A 389 -26.42 0.90 19.75
N VAL A 390 -25.98 2.00 20.34
CA VAL A 390 -26.88 3.00 20.95
C VAL A 390 -26.96 4.16 19.96
N THR A 391 -28.15 4.42 19.42
CA THR A 391 -28.39 5.53 18.49
C THR A 391 -29.64 6.28 18.90
N ASN A 392 -29.58 7.62 18.89
CA ASN A 392 -30.74 8.51 19.13
C ASN A 392 -31.48 8.86 17.82
N ALA A 393 -31.49 7.96 16.83
CA ALA A 393 -32.17 8.20 15.56
C ALA A 393 -33.65 7.76 15.64
N PRO A 394 -34.60 8.50 15.03
CA PRO A 394 -35.99 8.07 14.97
C PRO A 394 -36.13 6.75 14.20
N ASP A 395 -37.00 5.86 14.68
CA ASP A 395 -37.16 4.46 14.25
C ASP A 395 -37.32 4.24 12.74
N THR A 396 -37.77 5.26 12.00
CA THR A 396 -37.98 5.21 10.55
C THR A 396 -36.70 5.27 9.72
N GLN A 397 -35.55 5.73 10.26
CA GLN A 397 -34.26 5.71 9.54
C GLN A 397 -33.45 4.43 9.80
N LEU A 398 -33.74 3.72 10.89
CA LEU A 398 -33.05 2.47 11.25
C LEU A 398 -33.38 1.32 10.30
N SER A 399 -34.61 1.27 9.75
CA SER A 399 -35.03 0.24 8.80
C SER A 399 -34.24 0.29 7.48
N TYR A 400 -33.97 1.49 6.96
CA TYR A 400 -33.23 1.68 5.71
C TYR A 400 -31.75 1.27 5.81
N ILE A 401 -31.16 1.32 7.00
CA ILE A 401 -29.74 1.00 7.22
C ILE A 401 -29.56 -0.47 7.63
N LEU A 402 -30.47 -1.01 8.46
CA LEU A 402 -30.33 -2.36 9.01
C LEU A 402 -30.73 -3.45 8.02
N GLU A 403 -31.75 -3.24 7.19
CA GLU A 403 -32.24 -4.22 6.21
C GLU A 403 -31.13 -4.66 5.21
N PRO A 404 -30.39 -3.73 4.55
CA PRO A 404 -29.31 -4.11 3.64
C PRO A 404 -28.14 -4.83 4.34
N LEU A 405 -27.78 -4.41 5.55
CA LEU A 405 -26.69 -5.02 6.33
C LEU A 405 -27.03 -6.45 6.78
N ILE A 406 -28.29 -6.67 7.17
CA ILE A 406 -28.80 -8.01 7.50
C ILE A 406 -28.81 -8.90 6.25
N ALA A 407 -29.22 -8.37 5.09
CA ALA A 407 -29.21 -9.10 3.83
C ALA A 407 -27.78 -9.51 3.40
N ILE A 408 -26.81 -8.61 3.50
CA ILE A 408 -25.39 -8.88 3.21
C ILE A 408 -24.82 -9.95 4.15
N LYS A 409 -25.17 -9.90 5.44
CA LYS A 409 -24.71 -10.89 6.43
C LYS A 409 -25.34 -12.27 6.19
N LYS A 410 -26.64 -12.32 5.86
CA LYS A 410 -27.32 -13.58 5.49
C LYS A 410 -26.71 -14.20 4.23
N ARG A 411 -26.39 -13.39 3.23
CA ARG A 411 -25.70 -13.84 2.00
C ARG A 411 -24.33 -14.44 2.29
N LYS A 412 -23.48 -13.75 3.07
CA LYS A 412 -22.15 -14.26 3.47
C LYS A 412 -22.20 -15.53 4.32
N ILE A 413 -23.24 -15.70 5.15
CA ILE A 413 -23.44 -16.94 5.93
C ILE A 413 -23.86 -18.09 5.00
N ARG A 414 -24.76 -17.82 4.04
CA ARG A 414 -25.22 -18.82 3.06
C ARG A 414 -24.07 -19.29 2.15
N GLU A 415 -23.25 -18.38 1.66
CA GLU A 415 -22.05 -18.68 0.85
C GLU A 415 -21.02 -19.51 1.63
N ARG A 416 -20.93 -19.35 2.96
CA ARG A 416 -20.02 -20.16 3.81
C ARG A 416 -20.55 -21.54 4.21
N LEU A 417 -21.86 -21.74 4.16
CA LEU A 417 -22.50 -22.99 4.56
C LEU A 417 -22.79 -23.92 3.38
N PHE A 418 -22.85 -23.38 2.16
CA PHE A 418 -23.32 -24.10 0.98
C PHE A 418 -22.44 -23.91 -0.28
N GLY A 419 -21.27 -23.29 -0.14
CA GLY A 419 -20.20 -23.25 -1.16
C GLY A 419 -18.92 -23.79 -0.55
#